data_AF-A0A1D7YLQ5-F1
#
_entry.id   AF-A0A1D7YLQ5-F1
#
_cell.length_a   1.000
_cell.length_b   1.000
_cell.length_c   1.000
_cell.angle_alpha   90.00
_cell.angle_beta   90.00
_cell.angle_gamma   90.00
#
_symmetry.space_group_name_H-M   'P 1'
#
loop_
_entity.id
_entity.type
_entity.pdbx_description
1 polymer ?
#
loop_
_entity_poly.entity_id
_entity_poly.type
_entity_poly.pdbx_seq_one_letter_code
_entity_poly.pdbx_strand_id
1 'polypeptide(L)'
;MTGPATTPEPAAHQNIDTSVPHSARTWNYWLGGKDNDPVDEEAGDAYTAVFPGIVTIARSSSGAVPYNLRTVKEITAFFDGLELVEPGVVPVTQWRPEPGSPTPEIIAAHGGLARKP
;
A
#
# COMPACT_ATOMS: atom_id res chain seq x y z
N MET A 1 46.66 17.40 35.36
CA MET A 1 45.73 18.55 35.29
C MET A 1 44.71 18.26 34.21
N THR A 2 43.67 17.49 34.55
CA THR A 2 42.56 17.12 33.65
C THR A 2 41.33 17.91 34.12
N GLY A 3 40.91 18.90 33.34
CA GLY A 3 39.67 19.63 33.60
C GLY A 3 38.45 18.74 33.33
N PRO A 4 37.30 18.98 33.97
CA PRO A 4 36.09 18.21 33.70
C PRO A 4 35.60 18.50 32.27
N ALA A 5 35.35 17.44 31.51
CA ALA A 5 34.68 17.54 30.22
C ALA A 5 33.24 18.03 30.43
N THR A 6 32.91 19.21 29.91
CA THR A 6 31.55 19.71 29.89
C THR A 6 30.79 18.95 28.81
N THR A 7 29.83 18.12 29.20
CA THR A 7 28.84 17.55 28.28
C THR A 7 28.06 18.70 27.63
N PRO A 8 27.99 18.82 26.30
CA PRO A 8 27.14 19.82 25.68
C PRO A 8 25.68 19.55 26.04
N GLU A 9 24.96 20.61 26.41
CA GLU A 9 23.52 20.57 26.67
C GLU A 9 22.77 20.03 25.43
N PRO A 10 21.74 19.17 25.62
CA PRO A 10 20.96 18.70 24.49
C PRO A 10 20.37 19.91 23.74
N ALA A 11 20.62 19.98 22.44
CA ALA A 11 20.13 21.06 21.60
C ALA A 11 18.60 21.18 21.76
N ALA A 12 18.14 22.36 22.18
CA ALA A 12 16.72 22.63 22.32
C ALA A 12 15.99 22.33 21.00
N HIS A 13 14.99 21.46 21.06
CA HIS A 13 14.09 21.21 19.94
C HIS A 13 13.34 22.51 19.64
N GLN A 14 13.71 23.19 18.56
CA GLN A 14 13.00 24.38 18.10
C GLN A 14 11.58 23.96 17.68
N ASN A 15 10.57 24.70 18.11
CA ASN A 15 9.19 24.46 17.70
C ASN A 15 9.06 24.62 16.17
N ILE A 16 8.41 23.66 15.52
CA ILE A 16 8.15 23.70 14.08
C ILE A 16 7.01 24.68 13.82
N ASP A 17 7.20 25.58 12.85
CA ASP A 17 6.14 26.45 12.36
C ASP A 17 5.12 25.64 11.56
N THR A 18 3.91 25.51 12.09
CA THR A 18 2.80 24.77 11.46
C THR A 18 1.97 25.65 10.52
N SER A 19 2.29 26.94 10.39
CA SER A 19 1.65 27.85 9.43
C SER A 19 2.27 27.80 8.04
N VAL A 20 3.45 27.16 7.90
CA VAL A 20 4.16 26.97 6.64
C VAL A 20 4.06 25.51 6.22
N PRO A 21 3.72 25.19 4.95
CA PRO A 21 3.59 23.81 4.53
C PRO A 21 4.93 23.08 4.54
N HIS A 22 4.92 21.82 4.96
CA HIS A 22 6.09 20.97 5.04
C HIS A 22 5.88 19.69 4.21
N SER A 23 6.83 19.39 3.33
CA SER A 23 6.72 18.29 2.35
C SER A 23 6.38 16.93 2.98
N ALA A 24 6.95 16.61 4.14
CA ALA A 24 6.64 15.37 4.86
C ALA A 24 5.19 15.31 5.39
N ARG A 25 4.61 16.44 5.81
CA ARG A 25 3.23 16.52 6.27
C ARG A 25 2.25 16.47 5.10
N THR A 26 2.56 17.14 4.00
CA THR A 26 1.84 17.01 2.73
C THR A 26 1.86 15.56 2.23
N TRP A 27 2.99 14.88 2.34
CA TRP A 27 3.10 13.45 2.01
C TRP A 27 2.20 12.61 2.91
N ASN A 28 2.23 12.85 4.23
CA ASN A 28 1.38 12.16 5.19
C ASN A 28 -0.13 12.38 4.91
N TYR A 29 -0.53 13.58 4.48
CA TYR A 29 -1.89 13.86 4.02
C TYR A 29 -2.30 12.96 2.84
N TRP A 30 -1.47 12.84 1.80
CA TRP A 30 -1.77 11.96 0.65
C TRP A 30 -1.86 10.48 1.01
N LEU A 31 -1.11 10.05 2.04
CA LEU A 31 -1.22 8.72 2.63
C LEU A 31 -2.53 8.50 3.41
N GLY A 32 -3.30 9.55 3.69
CA GLY A 32 -4.48 9.52 4.55
C GLY A 32 -4.16 9.59 6.05
N GLY A 33 -2.94 10.00 6.41
CA GLY A 33 -2.53 10.23 7.79
C GLY A 33 -3.12 11.52 8.37
N LYS A 34 -2.94 11.73 9.68
CA LYS A 34 -3.49 12.87 10.44
C LYS A 34 -2.43 13.84 10.98
N ASP A 35 -1.16 13.47 10.91
CA ASP A 35 -0.01 14.34 11.23
C ASP A 35 0.24 15.34 10.08
N ASN A 36 -0.71 16.23 9.86
CA ASN A 36 -0.66 17.33 8.91
C ASN A 36 -1.53 18.48 9.41
N ASP A 37 -1.20 19.68 8.96
CA ASP A 37 -1.94 20.91 9.26
C ASP A 37 -2.73 21.36 8.02
N PRO A 38 -3.76 22.23 8.15
CA PRO A 38 -4.57 22.67 7.01
C PRO A 38 -3.77 23.28 5.84
N VAL A 39 -2.63 23.91 6.13
CA VAL A 39 -1.75 24.47 5.10
C VAL A 39 -1.07 23.39 4.25
N ASP A 40 -0.85 22.20 4.82
CA ASP A 40 -0.31 21.05 4.10
C ASP A 40 -1.37 20.38 3.23
N GLU A 41 -2.63 20.35 3.69
CA GLU A 41 -3.79 19.86 2.91
C GLU A 41 -3.99 20.74 1.68
N GLU A 42 -4.02 22.07 1.86
CA GLU A 42 -4.15 23.04 0.76
C GLU A 42 -3.01 22.90 -0.26
N ALA A 43 -1.76 22.80 0.22
CA ALA A 43 -0.62 22.53 -0.65
C ALA A 43 -0.78 21.19 -1.37
N GLY A 44 -1.23 20.15 -0.67
CA GLY A 44 -1.49 18.82 -1.19
C GLY A 44 -2.54 18.81 -2.30
N ASP A 45 -3.63 19.55 -2.13
CA ASP A 45 -4.71 19.71 -3.11
C ASP A 45 -4.23 20.49 -4.34
N ALA A 46 -3.46 21.57 -4.13
CA ALA A 46 -2.88 22.35 -5.23
C ALA A 46 -1.94 21.49 -6.09
N TYR A 47 -1.08 20.66 -5.48
CA TYR A 47 -0.25 19.70 -6.20
C TYR A 47 -1.07 18.64 -6.93
N THR A 48 -2.13 18.12 -6.31
CA THR A 48 -3.00 17.10 -6.91
C THR A 48 -3.76 17.65 -8.12
N ALA A 49 -4.14 18.93 -8.11
CA ALA A 49 -4.76 19.60 -9.25
C ALA A 49 -3.82 19.66 -10.47
N VAL A 50 -2.50 19.82 -10.25
CA VAL A 50 -1.50 19.84 -11.33
C VAL A 50 -1.07 18.44 -11.74
N PHE A 51 -0.93 17.52 -10.78
CA PHE A 51 -0.50 16.15 -11.01
C PHE A 51 -1.36 15.15 -10.21
N PRO A 52 -2.51 14.73 -10.77
CA PRO A 52 -3.42 13.81 -10.08
C PRO A 52 -2.77 12.46 -9.69
N GLY A 53 -1.72 12.03 -10.40
CA GLY A 53 -1.01 10.78 -10.14
C GLY A 53 -0.20 10.76 -8.83
N ILE A 54 0.03 11.91 -8.19
CA ILE A 54 0.86 12.00 -6.99
C ILE A 54 0.29 11.19 -5.82
N VAL A 55 -1.04 11.15 -5.69
CA VAL A 55 -1.72 10.39 -4.62
C VAL A 55 -1.54 8.89 -4.81
N THR A 56 -1.64 8.42 -6.06
CA THR A 56 -1.37 7.02 -6.39
C THR A 56 0.07 6.66 -6.09
N ILE A 57 1.03 7.52 -6.42
CA ILE A 57 2.46 7.28 -6.12
C ILE A 57 2.69 7.21 -4.62
N ALA A 58 2.19 8.19 -3.86
CA ALA A 58 2.33 8.24 -2.40
C ALA A 58 1.79 6.95 -1.77
N ARG A 59 0.55 6.56 -2.07
CA ARG A 59 -0.10 5.36 -1.50
C ARG A 59 0.51 4.04 -1.97
N SER A 60 1.01 3.98 -3.21
CA SER A 60 1.66 2.76 -3.73
C SER A 60 3.03 2.55 -3.11
N SER A 61 3.76 3.64 -2.84
CA SER A 61 5.12 3.58 -2.27
C SER A 61 5.15 3.27 -0.76
N SER A 62 4.10 3.58 -0.02
CA SER A 62 4.03 3.36 1.43
C SER A 62 3.62 1.94 1.83
N GLY A 63 3.28 1.08 0.86
CA GLY A 63 2.65 -0.21 1.13
C GLY A 63 1.19 -0.12 1.60
N ALA A 64 0.62 1.10 1.67
CA ALA A 64 -0.77 1.36 2.05
C ALA A 64 -1.76 1.14 0.90
N VAL A 65 -1.38 0.39 -0.14
CA VAL A 65 -2.36 -0.09 -1.11
C VAL A 65 -3.36 -0.97 -0.33
N PRO A 66 -4.66 -0.62 -0.30
CA PRO A 66 -5.61 -1.41 0.45
C PRO A 66 -5.57 -2.85 -0.05
N TYR A 67 -5.33 -3.79 0.87
CA TYR A 67 -5.39 -5.21 0.54
C TYR A 67 -6.86 -5.58 0.33
N ASN A 68 -7.29 -5.56 -0.93
CA ASN A 68 -8.66 -5.84 -1.32
C ASN A 68 -8.88 -7.36 -1.38
N LEU A 69 -9.14 -7.95 -0.22
CA LEU A 69 -9.57 -9.34 -0.10
C LEU A 69 -10.88 -9.55 -0.87
N ARG A 70 -10.94 -10.65 -1.61
CA ARG A 70 -12.12 -11.05 -2.38
C ARG A 70 -12.53 -12.45 -1.98
N THR A 71 -13.83 -12.68 -1.96
CA THR A 71 -14.41 -14.02 -1.90
C THR A 71 -14.06 -14.77 -3.19
N VAL A 72 -14.09 -16.11 -3.13
CA VAL A 72 -13.92 -16.95 -4.33
C VAL A 72 -14.94 -16.56 -5.41
N LYS A 73 -16.18 -16.26 -5.02
CA LYS A 73 -17.23 -15.80 -5.95
C LYS A 73 -16.84 -14.52 -6.70
N GLU A 74 -16.31 -13.52 -6.00
CA GLU A 74 -15.85 -12.27 -6.62
C GLU A 74 -14.63 -12.50 -7.52
N ILE A 75 -13.76 -13.45 -7.18
CA ILE A 75 -12.65 -13.84 -8.05
C ILE A 75 -13.18 -14.54 -9.30
N THR A 76 -14.13 -15.48 -9.15
CA THR A 76 -14.77 -16.19 -10.26
C THR A 76 -15.45 -15.24 -11.23
N ALA A 77 -16.05 -14.15 -10.76
CA ALA A 77 -16.70 -13.15 -11.61
C ALA A 77 -15.75 -12.46 -12.62
N PHE A 78 -14.43 -12.42 -12.36
CA PHE A 78 -13.47 -11.92 -13.37
C PHE A 78 -13.38 -12.81 -14.62
N PHE A 79 -13.89 -14.03 -14.55
CA PHE A 79 -13.91 -14.98 -15.66
C PHE A 79 -15.26 -14.99 -16.40
N ASP A 80 -16.20 -14.10 -16.05
CA ASP A 80 -17.48 -13.99 -16.74
C ASP A 80 -17.27 -13.75 -18.25
N GLY A 81 -17.91 -14.58 -19.07
CA GLY A 81 -17.77 -14.56 -20.54
C GLY A 81 -16.53 -15.28 -21.09
N LEU A 82 -15.75 -15.95 -20.25
CA LEU A 82 -14.64 -16.82 -20.65
C LEU A 82 -14.97 -18.29 -20.38
N GLU A 83 -14.27 -19.19 -21.09
CA GLU A 83 -14.38 -20.63 -20.85
C GLU A 83 -13.39 -21.06 -19.77
N LEU A 84 -13.88 -21.25 -18.54
CA LEU A 84 -13.06 -21.62 -17.40
C LEU A 84 -12.49 -23.03 -17.57
N VAL A 85 -11.18 -23.18 -17.36
CA VAL A 85 -10.47 -24.45 -17.45
C VAL A 85 -10.48 -25.15 -16.10
N GLU A 86 -10.80 -26.44 -16.09
CA GLU A 86 -10.74 -27.29 -14.90
C GLU A 86 -9.36 -27.25 -14.23
N PRO A 87 -9.28 -27.08 -12.88
CA PRO A 87 -10.36 -27.24 -11.88
C PRO A 87 -11.17 -25.97 -11.57
N GLY A 88 -11.06 -24.92 -12.39
CA GLY A 88 -11.69 -23.64 -12.13
C GLY A 88 -10.87 -22.74 -11.21
N VAL A 89 -11.55 -22.01 -10.31
CA VAL A 89 -10.91 -21.12 -9.32
C VAL A 89 -10.73 -21.88 -8.01
N VAL A 90 -9.49 -22.19 -7.68
CA VAL A 90 -9.08 -22.95 -6.48
C VAL A 90 -7.90 -22.25 -5.80
N PRO A 91 -7.50 -22.61 -4.57
CA PRO A 91 -6.22 -22.19 -4.02
C PRO A 91 -5.10 -22.44 -5.02
N VAL A 92 -4.19 -21.48 -5.22
CA VAL A 92 -3.16 -21.58 -6.28
C VAL A 92 -2.26 -22.82 -6.13
N THR A 93 -2.09 -23.30 -4.89
CA THR A 93 -1.35 -24.52 -4.56
C THR A 93 -2.05 -25.81 -5.02
N GLN A 94 -3.35 -25.75 -5.30
CA GLN A 94 -4.18 -26.87 -5.76
C GLN A 94 -4.41 -26.87 -7.28
N TRP A 95 -3.87 -25.88 -7.99
CA TRP A 95 -4.06 -25.78 -9.43
C TRP A 95 -3.10 -26.74 -10.16
N ARG A 96 -3.60 -27.92 -10.53
CA ARG A 96 -2.89 -29.00 -11.26
C ARG A 96 -1.46 -29.26 -10.72
N PRO A 97 -1.32 -29.60 -9.43
CA PRO A 97 0.00 -29.91 -8.86
C PRO A 97 0.60 -31.15 -9.53
N GLU A 98 1.94 -31.19 -9.59
CA GLU A 98 2.65 -32.34 -10.12
C GLU A 98 2.42 -33.58 -9.25
N PRO A 99 2.30 -34.78 -9.83
CA PRO A 99 2.19 -36.02 -9.07
C PRO A 99 3.35 -36.18 -8.08
N GLY A 100 3.03 -36.52 -6.83
CA GLY A 100 4.02 -36.67 -5.75
C GLY A 100 4.41 -35.35 -5.08
N SER A 101 3.83 -34.22 -5.48
CA SER A 101 3.95 -32.97 -4.73
C SER A 101 3.42 -33.14 -3.30
N PRO A 102 3.95 -32.39 -2.31
CA PRO A 102 3.36 -32.32 -0.99
C PRO A 102 1.88 -31.95 -1.04
N THR A 103 1.11 -32.41 -0.06
CA THR A 103 -0.30 -32.03 0.08
C THR A 103 -0.40 -30.50 0.09
N PRO A 104 -1.17 -29.88 -0.83
CA PRO A 104 -1.26 -28.43 -0.91
C PRO A 104 -1.76 -27.78 0.38
N GLU A 105 -1.01 -26.80 0.88
CA GLU A 105 -1.48 -25.94 1.97
C GLU A 105 -2.61 -25.02 1.48
N ILE A 106 -3.58 -24.76 2.35
CA ILE A 106 -4.63 -23.77 2.10
C ILE A 106 -4.05 -22.41 2.45
N ILE A 107 -3.95 -21.55 1.44
CA ILE A 107 -3.50 -20.15 1.58
C ILE A 107 -4.59 -19.18 1.12
N ALA A 108 -4.53 -17.93 1.57
CA ALA A 108 -5.45 -16.87 1.20
C ALA A 108 -5.21 -16.33 -0.23
N ALA A 109 -4.88 -17.21 -1.18
CA ALA A 109 -4.65 -16.89 -2.58
C ALA A 109 -5.32 -17.95 -3.48
N HIS A 110 -6.28 -17.51 -4.29
CA HIS A 110 -6.99 -18.35 -5.27
C HIS A 110 -6.64 -17.90 -6.69
N GLY A 111 -6.65 -18.84 -7.63
CA GLY A 111 -6.39 -18.58 -9.04
C GLY A 111 -7.17 -19.54 -9.93
N GLY A 112 -7.40 -19.11 -11.16
CA GLY A 112 -8.03 -19.90 -12.21
C GLY A 112 -7.47 -19.52 -13.57
N LEU A 113 -7.72 -20.37 -14.56
CA LEU A 113 -7.32 -20.16 -15.95
C LEU A 113 -8.57 -20.25 -16.82
N ALA A 114 -8.71 -19.37 -17.81
CA ALA A 114 -9.79 -19.45 -18.78
C ALA A 114 -9.30 -19.18 -20.20
N ARG A 115 -10.05 -19.69 -21.17
CA ARG A 115 -9.85 -19.43 -22.59
C ARG A 115 -10.81 -18.34 -23.05
N LYS A 116 -10.32 -17.49 -23.94
CA LYS A 116 -11.19 -16.58 -24.68
C LYS A 116 -11.93 -17.38 -25.77
N PRO A 117 -13.26 -17.22 -25.91
CA PRO A 117 -14.01 -17.82 -27.00
C PRO A 117 -13.53 -17.39 -28.38
#